data_AF-A0A6P0YCZ1-F1
#
_entry.id   AF-A0A6P0YCZ1-F1
#
_cell.length_a   1.000
_cell.length_b   1.000
_cell.length_c   1.000
_cell.angle_alpha   90.00
_cell.angle_beta   90.00
_cell.angle_gamma   90.00
#
_symmetry.space_group_name_H-M   'P 1'
#
loop_
_entity.id
_entity.type
_entity.pdbx_description
1 polymer ?
#
loop_
_entity_poly.entity_id
_entity_poly.type
_entity_poly.pdbx_seq_one_letter_code
_entity_poly.pdbx_strand_id
1 'polypeptide(L)'
;MSETSNNILSLSAALPDAVEFKAVYDQGNSFFNIEILDDPILGGVRDGWCIDTDREIDTGIDLPGFDKEGTTYSAKVFSSYEELPPELIGEGVIENPENFNKVNHIINQNWADRDLGDLGTVTFADIQRAIWSLLDDEQSTNLVGQESEGFWSQERVDAILADANTPEADAFVPEFGQKMAVILVPDQIEDGVLNPDAQIVISEVELSKLGDFVFEDKNADGIQDNGEEGIAGATVNLLADVDGDGTIEDDEIIDTTTTDHDGNYEFTVIAGDYKVQFETPDGFDMASPANQGSDDAKDSDGPISDKITLEPGEYDPTIDAGFYKKKVKIGDKLFYDENDNGIQDAGEEGVEGGTVTLFDAEGNEIDS
;
A
#
# COMPACT_ATOMS: atom_id res chain seq x y z
N MET A 1 -12.82 -12.78 6.73
CA MET A 1 -11.74 -11.79 6.57
C MET A 1 -12.21 -10.90 5.45
N SER A 2 -12.36 -9.59 5.71
CA SER A 2 -12.69 -8.63 4.66
C SER A 2 -11.51 -8.49 3.72
N GLU A 3 -11.73 -8.15 2.45
CA GLU A 3 -10.67 -7.89 1.46
C GLU A 3 -9.62 -6.90 1.99
N THR A 4 -10.02 -5.94 2.83
CA THR A 4 -9.12 -4.99 3.50
C THR A 4 -8.06 -5.61 4.42
N SER A 5 -8.22 -6.83 4.94
CA SER A 5 -7.20 -7.44 5.82
C SER A 5 -6.08 -8.14 5.05
N ASN A 6 -6.23 -8.41 3.75
CA ASN A 6 -5.18 -9.04 2.95
C ASN A 6 -4.21 -7.99 2.39
N ASN A 7 -4.72 -6.81 2.01
CA ASN A 7 -3.93 -5.75 1.35
C ASN A 7 -2.95 -5.01 2.26
N ILE A 8 -3.08 -5.10 3.60
CA ILE A 8 -2.14 -4.44 4.51
C ILE A 8 -0.96 -5.34 4.90
N LEU A 9 -1.13 -6.67 4.81
CA LEU A 9 -0.06 -7.65 5.04
C LEU A 9 0.96 -7.64 3.90
N SER A 10 0.52 -7.36 2.67
CA SER A 10 1.39 -7.19 1.51
C SER A 10 2.26 -5.93 1.60
N LEU A 11 1.87 -4.93 2.40
CA LEU A 11 2.66 -3.70 2.57
C LEU A 11 3.95 -3.92 3.34
N SER A 12 4.06 -4.98 4.16
CA SER A 12 5.33 -5.27 4.82
C SER A 12 6.40 -5.70 3.82
N ALA A 13 6.01 -6.32 2.70
CA ALA A 13 6.94 -6.69 1.62
C ALA A 13 7.53 -5.47 0.88
N ALA A 14 6.89 -4.31 0.96
CA ALA A 14 7.40 -3.07 0.39
C ALA A 14 8.26 -2.26 1.37
N LEU A 15 8.29 -2.62 2.66
CA LEU A 15 9.15 -1.95 3.64
C LEU A 15 10.61 -2.41 3.46
N PRO A 16 11.60 -1.52 3.70
CA PRO A 16 13.00 -1.93 3.69
C PRO A 16 13.29 -2.90 4.86
N ASP A 17 14.09 -3.94 4.63
CA ASP A 17 14.48 -4.92 5.68
C ASP A 17 15.15 -4.26 6.91
N ALA A 18 15.89 -3.17 6.69
CA ALA A 18 16.60 -2.45 7.70
C ALA A 18 16.80 -0.98 7.31
N VAL A 19 16.88 -0.11 8.31
CA VAL A 19 17.21 1.32 8.13
C VAL A 19 18.26 1.76 9.13
N GLU A 20 18.96 2.84 8.82
CA GLU A 20 19.70 3.60 9.81
C GLU A 20 18.83 4.75 10.34
N PHE A 21 18.75 4.92 11.66
CA PHE A 21 18.03 6.04 12.26
C PHE A 21 18.76 6.62 13.46
N LYS A 22 18.42 7.85 13.83
CA LYS A 22 18.88 8.49 15.06
C LYS A 22 17.76 9.27 15.73
N ALA A 23 17.79 9.39 17.04
CA ALA A 23 16.88 10.27 17.77
C ALA A 23 17.21 11.75 17.48
N VAL A 24 16.18 12.55 17.29
CA VAL A 24 16.25 14.01 17.11
C VAL A 24 15.31 14.67 18.12
N TYR A 25 15.89 15.50 18.98
CA TYR A 25 15.12 16.29 19.95
C TYR A 25 14.60 17.57 19.30
N ASP A 26 13.68 17.43 18.35
CA ASP A 26 12.87 18.54 17.84
C ASP A 26 11.42 18.42 18.34
N GLN A 27 10.72 19.54 18.47
CA GLN A 27 9.33 19.61 18.97
C GLN A 27 8.35 19.13 17.87
N GLY A 28 8.29 17.82 17.64
CA GLY A 28 7.32 17.16 16.77
C GLY A 28 5.94 16.98 17.43
N ASN A 29 5.11 16.10 16.86
CA ASN A 29 3.78 15.77 17.40
C ASN A 29 3.78 14.50 18.26
N SER A 30 4.98 14.06 18.66
CA SER A 30 5.22 12.84 19.41
C SER A 30 6.15 13.06 20.59
N PHE A 31 6.46 11.98 21.31
CA PHE A 31 7.32 12.06 22.49
C PHE A 31 8.74 12.53 22.14
N PHE A 32 9.26 12.07 21.00
CA PHE A 32 10.51 12.49 20.39
C PHE A 32 10.44 12.21 18.89
N ASN A 33 11.26 12.89 18.09
CA ASN A 33 11.37 12.56 16.68
C ASN A 33 12.54 11.60 16.45
N ILE A 34 12.45 10.85 15.35
CA ILE A 34 13.60 10.16 14.76
C ILE A 34 13.89 10.74 13.39
N GLU A 35 15.15 10.66 12.96
CA GLU A 35 15.54 10.88 11.57
C GLU A 35 16.01 9.54 11.01
N ILE A 36 15.27 9.01 10.04
CA ILE A 36 15.65 7.84 9.26
C ILE A 36 16.52 8.34 8.10
N LEU A 37 17.70 7.75 7.95
CA LEU A 37 18.77 8.20 7.07
C LEU A 37 18.73 7.44 5.74
N ASP A 38 18.89 8.18 4.64
CA ASP A 38 19.18 7.66 3.30
C ASP A 38 18.23 6.55 2.78
N ASP A 39 16.97 6.55 3.22
CA ASP A 39 15.94 5.60 2.80
C ASP A 39 14.88 6.26 1.90
N PRO A 40 14.51 5.68 0.74
CA PRO A 40 13.56 6.29 -0.20
C PRO A 40 12.11 6.25 0.28
N ILE A 41 11.74 5.37 1.20
CA ILE A 41 10.36 5.14 1.65
C ILE A 41 10.13 5.80 3.01
N LEU A 42 10.99 5.44 3.98
CA LEU A 42 10.94 5.86 5.36
C LEU A 42 11.86 7.03 5.68
N GLY A 43 12.68 7.50 4.74
CA GLY A 43 13.64 8.58 5.00
C GLY A 43 12.99 9.86 5.54
N GLY A 44 13.79 10.62 6.31
CA GLY A 44 13.39 11.92 6.86
C GLY A 44 13.06 11.92 8.35
N VAL A 45 12.61 13.07 8.84
CA VAL A 45 12.25 13.28 10.25
C VAL A 45 10.80 12.86 10.47
N ARG A 46 10.56 12.01 11.46
CA ARG A 46 9.26 11.42 11.77
C ARG A 46 9.00 11.38 13.26
N ASP A 47 7.72 11.26 13.59
CA ASP A 47 7.29 11.03 14.95
C ASP A 47 7.80 9.67 15.46
N GLY A 48 8.17 9.64 16.75
CA GLY A 48 8.77 8.49 17.42
C GLY A 48 8.11 8.20 18.77
N TRP A 49 7.86 6.92 19.04
CA TRP A 49 7.31 6.45 20.31
C TRP A 49 8.09 5.24 20.82
N CYS A 50 8.43 5.23 22.11
CA CYS A 50 9.07 4.07 22.73
C CYS A 50 8.06 2.93 22.89
N ILE A 51 8.49 1.68 22.72
CA ILE A 51 7.64 0.51 23.00
C ILE A 51 7.88 -0.06 24.39
N ASP A 52 9.14 -0.24 24.78
CA ASP A 52 9.52 -1.04 25.95
C ASP A 52 9.88 -0.14 27.13
N THR A 53 9.18 -0.27 28.25
CA THR A 53 9.41 0.55 29.45
C THR A 53 10.58 0.06 30.31
N ASP A 54 10.94 -1.22 30.18
CA ASP A 54 12.01 -1.89 30.91
C ASP A 54 13.39 -1.63 30.28
N ARG A 55 13.43 -1.30 28.99
CA ARG A 55 14.66 -0.87 28.33
C ARG A 55 15.04 0.54 28.75
N GLU A 56 16.13 0.60 29.52
CA GLU A 56 16.83 1.84 29.77
C GLU A 56 17.26 2.46 28.45
N ILE A 57 17.31 3.78 28.50
CA ILE A 57 17.65 4.56 27.35
C ILE A 57 18.87 5.44 27.74
N ASP A 58 20.03 5.36 27.09
CA ASP A 58 21.31 5.88 27.65
C ASP A 58 21.71 7.31 27.22
N THR A 59 21.40 8.35 28.01
CA THR A 59 21.67 9.76 27.63
C THR A 59 23.12 10.22 27.69
N GLY A 60 24.06 9.42 28.20
CA GLY A 60 25.47 9.85 28.37
C GLY A 60 25.69 11.09 29.27
N ILE A 61 24.68 11.56 30.02
CA ILE A 61 24.79 12.57 31.08
C ILE A 61 23.88 12.16 32.24
N ASP A 62 24.43 11.46 33.25
CA ASP A 62 23.88 11.21 34.59
C ASP A 62 22.37 11.58 34.82
N LEU A 63 21.43 10.92 34.11
CA LEU A 63 20.01 10.59 34.42
C LEU A 63 19.36 9.91 33.17
N PRO A 64 18.44 8.94 33.32
CA PRO A 64 18.12 7.89 32.33
C PRO A 64 17.11 8.34 31.25
N GLY A 65 17.39 8.12 29.95
CA GLY A 65 16.43 8.38 28.84
C GLY A 65 16.91 8.82 27.42
N PHE A 66 17.54 7.98 26.60
CA PHE A 66 17.87 7.98 25.14
C PHE A 66 19.25 8.49 24.76
N ASP A 67 19.97 7.58 24.08
CA ASP A 67 21.28 7.70 23.48
C ASP A 67 21.61 9.10 23.03
N LYS A 68 22.70 9.62 23.58
CA LYS A 68 23.31 10.91 23.27
C LYS A 68 22.95 11.36 21.85
N GLU A 69 22.16 12.45 21.77
CA GLU A 69 21.64 13.03 20.52
C GLU A 69 22.65 12.89 19.36
N GLY A 70 22.18 12.28 18.26
CA GLY A 70 23.00 12.04 17.08
C GLY A 70 23.74 10.69 17.04
N THR A 71 23.46 9.75 17.95
CA THR A 71 23.90 8.35 17.80
C THR A 71 23.01 7.65 16.77
N THR A 72 23.64 7.02 15.77
CA THR A 72 22.95 6.28 14.70
C THR A 72 22.83 4.80 15.08
N TYR A 73 21.66 4.24 14.81
CA TYR A 73 21.30 2.84 15.00
C TYR A 73 20.96 2.21 13.66
N SER A 74 21.58 1.08 13.36
CA SER A 74 21.01 0.11 12.41
C SER A 74 19.83 -0.59 13.05
N ALA A 75 18.68 -0.65 12.37
CA ALA A 75 17.47 -1.26 12.91
C ALA A 75 16.76 -2.12 11.88
N LYS A 76 16.30 -3.29 12.32
CA LYS A 76 15.33 -4.09 11.56
C LYS A 76 13.98 -3.40 11.58
N VAL A 77 13.29 -3.45 10.45
CA VAL A 77 12.00 -2.80 10.26
C VAL A 77 10.92 -3.87 10.25
N PHE A 78 9.84 -3.64 10.99
CA PHE A 78 8.67 -4.48 10.95
C PHE A 78 7.40 -3.65 10.80
N SER A 79 6.40 -4.21 10.12
CA SER A 79 5.05 -3.66 10.09
C SER A 79 4.30 -3.99 11.38
N SER A 80 3.46 -3.07 11.83
CA SER A 80 2.50 -3.32 12.92
C SER A 80 1.40 -4.35 12.58
N TYR A 81 1.28 -4.74 11.30
CA TYR A 81 0.30 -5.73 10.83
C TYR A 81 0.90 -7.11 10.55
N GLU A 82 2.22 -7.29 10.60
CA GLU A 82 2.83 -8.59 10.37
C GLU A 82 3.08 -9.36 11.67
N GLU A 83 3.36 -10.66 11.54
CA GLU A 83 3.73 -11.49 12.68
C GLU A 83 5.16 -11.17 13.11
N LEU A 84 5.30 -10.53 14.28
CA LEU A 84 6.61 -10.20 14.83
C LEU A 84 7.39 -11.46 15.23
N PRO A 85 8.73 -11.46 15.09
CA PRO A 85 9.57 -12.54 15.55
C PRO A 85 9.34 -12.87 17.03
N PRO A 86 9.34 -14.16 17.44
CA PRO A 86 9.15 -14.56 18.83
C PRO A 86 10.15 -13.93 19.81
N GLU A 87 11.35 -13.57 19.34
CA GLU A 87 12.38 -12.88 20.12
C GLU A 87 11.93 -11.49 20.60
N LEU A 88 10.95 -10.88 19.94
CA LEU A 88 10.38 -9.59 20.30
C LEU A 88 9.15 -9.72 21.22
N ILE A 89 8.61 -10.92 21.41
CA ILE A 89 7.33 -11.11 22.09
C ILE A 89 7.54 -11.74 23.47
N GLY A 90 7.04 -11.06 24.49
CA GLY A 90 7.03 -11.53 25.87
C GLY A 90 7.44 -10.48 26.89
N GLU A 91 7.47 -10.91 28.15
CA GLU A 91 7.82 -10.09 29.31
C GLU A 91 9.18 -9.39 29.11
N GLY A 92 9.19 -8.07 29.26
CA GLY A 92 10.39 -7.22 29.11
C GLY A 92 10.84 -6.98 27.66
N VAL A 93 9.95 -7.15 26.67
CA VAL A 93 10.14 -6.66 25.29
C VAL A 93 8.84 -6.05 24.73
N ILE A 94 7.99 -6.83 24.07
CA ILE A 94 6.64 -6.44 23.64
C ILE A 94 5.68 -7.47 24.24
N GLU A 95 4.95 -7.07 25.27
CA GLU A 95 4.11 -7.99 26.03
C GLU A 95 2.76 -8.26 25.37
N ASN A 96 2.19 -7.23 24.73
CA ASN A 96 0.84 -7.27 24.17
C ASN A 96 0.84 -6.84 22.68
N PRO A 97 1.55 -7.55 21.79
CA PRO A 97 1.62 -7.18 20.37
C PRO A 97 0.25 -7.21 19.66
N GLU A 98 -0.74 -7.92 20.19
CA GLU A 98 -2.11 -7.90 19.64
C GLU A 98 -2.78 -6.52 19.69
N ASN A 99 -2.26 -5.58 20.48
CA ASN A 99 -2.80 -4.23 20.61
C ASN A 99 -2.25 -3.23 19.56
N PHE A 100 -1.44 -3.66 18.59
CA PHE A 100 -0.91 -2.75 17.56
C PHE A 100 -2.00 -2.05 16.74
N ASN A 101 -3.16 -2.69 16.49
CA ASN A 101 -4.30 -2.01 15.84
C ASN A 101 -4.79 -0.80 16.65
N LYS A 102 -4.78 -0.88 17.98
CA LYS A 102 -5.14 0.23 18.87
C LYS A 102 -4.11 1.34 18.84
N VAL A 103 -2.83 0.98 18.71
CA VAL A 103 -1.75 1.96 18.53
C VAL A 103 -1.93 2.70 17.20
N ASN A 104 -2.17 1.96 16.11
CA ASN A 104 -2.53 2.52 14.80
C ASN A 104 -3.74 3.44 14.90
N HIS A 105 -4.76 3.06 15.67
CA HIS A 105 -5.91 3.92 15.93
C HIS A 105 -5.50 5.23 16.62
N ILE A 106 -4.72 5.18 17.70
CA ILE A 106 -4.27 6.36 18.48
C ILE A 106 -3.48 7.34 17.62
N ILE A 107 -2.49 6.86 16.86
CA ILE A 107 -1.62 7.76 16.06
C ILE A 107 -2.41 8.51 14.97
N ASN A 108 -3.56 7.96 14.55
CA ASN A 108 -4.45 8.58 13.57
C ASN A 108 -5.51 9.54 14.17
N GLN A 109 -5.59 9.69 15.49
CA GLN A 109 -6.59 10.55 16.12
C GLN A 109 -6.15 12.01 16.32
N ASN A 110 -4.89 12.36 16.09
CA ASN A 110 -4.34 13.69 16.39
C ASN A 110 -4.63 14.11 17.85
N TRP A 111 -4.17 13.28 18.80
CA TRP A 111 -4.38 13.51 20.24
C TRP A 111 -3.58 14.69 20.78
N ALA A 112 -2.42 14.97 20.20
CA ALA A 112 -1.56 16.08 20.58
C ALA A 112 -2.31 17.41 20.62
N ASP A 113 -2.06 18.22 21.66
CA ASP A 113 -2.64 19.54 21.86
C ASP A 113 -4.18 19.59 21.95
N ARG A 114 -4.85 18.43 22.04
CA ARG A 114 -6.30 18.37 22.21
C ARG A 114 -6.69 18.88 23.60
N ASP A 115 -7.56 19.88 23.65
CA ASP A 115 -8.14 20.40 24.89
C ASP A 115 -9.30 19.51 25.37
N LEU A 116 -9.13 18.87 26.53
CA LEU A 116 -10.13 18.02 27.17
C LEU A 116 -10.93 18.78 28.25
N GLY A 117 -10.90 20.11 28.23
CA GLY A 117 -11.63 20.96 29.16
C GLY A 117 -11.02 20.92 30.56
N ASP A 118 -11.74 20.38 31.53
CA ASP A 118 -11.31 20.37 32.93
C ASP A 118 -10.04 19.51 33.15
N LEU A 119 -9.76 18.56 32.27
CA LEU A 119 -8.56 17.71 32.31
C LEU A 119 -7.30 18.38 31.72
N GLY A 120 -7.49 19.53 31.05
CA GLY A 120 -6.43 20.27 30.36
C GLY A 120 -6.09 19.72 28.99
N THR A 121 -4.94 20.17 28.47
CA THR A 121 -4.45 19.81 27.13
C THR A 121 -3.63 18.52 27.18
N VAL A 122 -3.91 17.62 26.24
CA VAL A 122 -3.14 16.38 26.05
C VAL A 122 -1.72 16.70 25.60
N THR A 123 -0.75 16.11 26.29
CA THR A 123 0.68 16.21 25.99
C THR A 123 1.17 14.95 25.27
N PHE A 124 2.35 15.04 24.65
CA PHE A 124 2.99 13.85 24.07
C PHE A 124 3.32 12.78 25.12
N ALA A 125 3.61 13.19 26.35
CA ALA A 125 3.82 12.27 27.47
C ALA A 125 2.55 11.48 27.82
N ASP A 126 1.36 12.09 27.70
CA ASP A 126 0.09 11.37 27.87
C ASP A 126 -0.07 10.28 26.79
N ILE A 127 0.26 10.59 25.53
CA ILE A 127 0.15 9.64 24.40
C ILE A 127 1.18 8.51 24.55
N GLN A 128 2.44 8.82 24.89
CA GLN A 128 3.48 7.82 25.12
C GLN A 128 3.10 6.82 26.22
N ARG A 129 2.47 7.31 27.31
CA ARG A 129 1.96 6.43 28.37
C ARG A 129 0.80 5.56 27.92
N ALA A 130 -0.11 6.10 27.11
CA ALA A 130 -1.19 5.31 26.55
C ALA A 130 -0.66 4.19 25.64
N ILE A 131 0.38 4.45 24.84
CA ILE A 131 1.06 3.43 24.02
C ILE A 131 1.70 2.36 24.90
N TRP A 132 2.42 2.74 25.96
CA TRP A 132 2.96 1.77 26.92
C TRP A 132 1.88 0.93 27.58
N SER A 133 0.82 1.54 28.09
CA SER A 133 -0.35 0.83 28.65
C SER A 133 -0.97 -0.19 27.69
N LEU A 134 -0.80 -0.02 26.37
CA LEU A 134 -1.31 -0.94 25.36
C LEU A 134 -0.33 -2.05 25.00
N LEU A 135 0.96 -1.78 24.91
CA LEU A 135 1.96 -2.72 24.38
C LEU A 135 2.78 -3.42 25.47
N ASP A 136 2.89 -2.83 26.64
CA ASP A 136 3.82 -3.21 27.71
C ASP A 136 3.21 -2.94 29.11
N ASP A 137 3.95 -3.22 30.18
CA ASP A 137 3.53 -2.89 31.55
C ASP A 137 4.02 -1.48 32.00
N GLU A 138 3.19 -0.72 32.70
CA GLU A 138 3.56 0.65 33.09
C GLU A 138 4.53 0.64 34.29
N GLN A 139 5.84 0.62 34.06
CA GLN A 139 6.82 0.75 35.17
C GLN A 139 7.70 2.03 35.11
N SER A 140 7.82 2.68 33.94
CA SER A 140 8.73 3.83 33.81
C SER A 140 8.04 5.19 33.93
N THR A 141 8.14 5.82 35.10
CA THR A 141 7.73 7.23 35.30
C THR A 141 8.83 8.24 34.98
N ASN A 142 10.09 7.79 34.84
CA ASN A 142 11.23 8.71 34.78
C ASN A 142 11.45 9.28 33.38
N LEU A 143 10.98 8.59 32.34
CA LEU A 143 11.18 8.96 30.94
C LEU A 143 10.27 10.12 30.52
N VAL A 144 8.97 10.01 30.82
CA VAL A 144 7.94 10.99 30.41
C VAL A 144 7.74 12.12 31.42
N GLY A 145 8.63 12.24 32.41
CA GLY A 145 8.51 13.19 33.52
C GLY A 145 7.46 12.79 34.57
N GLN A 146 7.41 13.53 35.67
CA GLN A 146 6.49 13.24 36.77
C GLN A 146 5.11 13.87 36.56
N GLU A 147 4.05 13.12 36.87
CA GLU A 147 2.66 13.64 36.89
C GLU A 147 2.54 14.88 37.79
N SER A 148 3.22 14.87 38.95
CA SER A 148 3.20 15.99 39.89
C SER A 148 3.80 17.29 39.34
N GLU A 149 4.59 17.20 38.28
CA GLU A 149 5.19 18.34 37.57
C GLU A 149 4.36 18.75 36.34
N GLY A 150 3.25 18.05 36.07
CA GLY A 150 2.29 18.37 35.02
C GLY A 150 2.70 17.92 33.62
N PHE A 151 3.73 17.09 33.47
CA PHE A 151 4.15 16.55 32.17
C PHE A 151 3.07 15.68 31.52
N TRP A 152 2.35 14.90 32.33
CA TRP A 152 1.24 14.05 31.94
C TRP A 152 0.22 13.98 33.09
N SER A 153 -0.94 13.35 32.85
CA SER A 153 -1.95 13.07 33.87
C SER A 153 -2.66 11.76 33.60
N GLN A 154 -2.88 10.96 34.64
CA GLN A 154 -3.59 9.69 34.51
C GLN A 154 -4.98 9.86 33.88
N GLU A 155 -5.71 10.93 34.23
CA GLU A 155 -7.05 11.18 33.70
C GLU A 155 -7.04 11.44 32.17
N ARG A 156 -5.95 12.02 31.63
CA ARG A 156 -5.80 12.21 30.19
C ARG A 156 -5.36 10.93 29.48
N VAL A 157 -4.47 10.15 30.11
CA VAL A 157 -4.10 8.80 29.62
C VAL A 157 -5.34 7.91 29.54
N ASP A 158 -6.16 7.89 30.59
CA ASP A 158 -7.41 7.12 30.63
C ASP A 158 -8.40 7.54 29.53
N ALA A 159 -8.42 8.83 29.16
CA ALA A 159 -9.25 9.31 28.06
C ALA A 159 -8.77 8.80 26.69
N ILE A 160 -7.45 8.73 26.46
CA ILE A 160 -6.87 8.13 25.24
C ILE A 160 -7.15 6.63 25.21
N LEU A 161 -6.95 5.93 26.33
CA LEU A 161 -7.20 4.50 26.43
C LEU A 161 -8.68 4.14 26.28
N ALA A 162 -9.60 5.01 26.69
CA ALA A 162 -11.04 4.79 26.50
C ALA A 162 -11.44 4.79 25.03
N ASP A 163 -10.79 5.61 24.20
CA ASP A 163 -10.96 5.66 22.75
C ASP A 163 -10.32 4.45 22.05
N ALA A 164 -9.12 4.06 22.52
CA ALA A 164 -8.38 2.92 22.00
C ALA A 164 -8.93 1.54 22.42
N ASN A 165 -9.72 1.45 23.48
CA ASN A 165 -10.33 0.19 23.95
C ASN A 165 -11.78 0.04 23.46
N THR A 166 -11.97 0.19 22.15
CA THR A 166 -13.24 0.00 21.44
C THR A 166 -13.13 -1.14 20.42
N PRO A 167 -14.22 -1.85 20.08
CA PRO A 167 -14.20 -2.83 19.00
C PRO A 167 -13.75 -2.25 17.65
N GLU A 168 -14.03 -0.96 17.41
CA GLU A 168 -13.58 -0.24 16.24
C GLU A 168 -12.05 -0.05 16.23
N ALA A 169 -11.44 0.29 17.36
CA ALA A 169 -9.99 0.40 17.48
C ALA A 169 -9.28 -0.98 17.41
N ASP A 170 -9.88 -2.03 17.98
CA ASP A 170 -9.39 -3.41 17.85
C ASP A 170 -9.33 -3.87 16.39
N ALA A 171 -10.29 -3.43 15.57
CA ALA A 171 -10.40 -3.77 14.16
C ALA A 171 -9.86 -2.68 13.22
N PHE A 172 -9.13 -1.69 13.74
CA PHE A 172 -8.62 -0.58 12.95
C PHE A 172 -7.61 -1.06 11.91
N VAL A 173 -7.82 -0.65 10.67
CA VAL A 173 -6.92 -0.86 9.53
C VAL A 173 -6.81 0.50 8.84
N PRO A 174 -5.61 1.13 8.78
CA PRO A 174 -5.47 2.43 8.15
C PRO A 174 -5.81 2.37 6.65
N GLU A 175 -6.51 3.39 6.19
CA GLU A 175 -6.87 3.63 4.79
C GLU A 175 -5.92 4.68 4.18
N PHE A 176 -6.11 5.00 2.89
CA PHE A 176 -5.38 6.06 2.21
C PHE A 176 -5.33 7.38 3.01
N GLY A 177 -4.15 7.98 3.12
CA GLY A 177 -3.88 9.20 3.87
C GLY A 177 -3.86 9.02 5.40
N GLN A 178 -4.09 7.80 5.89
CA GLN A 178 -3.86 7.44 7.29
C GLN A 178 -2.47 6.85 7.46
N LYS A 179 -2.02 6.78 8.71
CA LYS A 179 -0.70 6.33 9.08
C LYS A 179 -0.73 4.89 9.57
N MET A 180 0.26 4.11 9.16
CA MET A 180 0.57 2.80 9.70
C MET A 180 1.82 2.88 10.58
N ALA A 181 1.78 2.23 11.74
CA ALA A 181 2.92 2.11 12.62
C ALA A 181 3.95 1.15 12.03
N VAL A 182 5.20 1.58 12.07
CA VAL A 182 6.40 0.82 11.68
C VAL A 182 7.26 0.67 12.92
N ILE A 183 7.71 -0.55 13.20
CA ILE A 183 8.47 -0.91 14.39
C ILE A 183 9.94 -1.02 14.00
N LEU A 184 10.76 -0.13 14.56
CA LEU A 184 12.20 -0.11 14.39
C LEU A 184 12.84 -0.80 15.58
N VAL A 185 13.54 -1.90 15.30
CA VAL A 185 14.21 -2.74 16.29
C VAL A 185 15.72 -2.54 16.13
N PRO A 186 16.36 -1.70 16.97
CA PRO A 186 17.81 -1.49 16.90
C PRO A 186 18.54 -2.79 17.13
N ASP A 187 19.42 -3.15 16.21
CA ASP A 187 20.28 -4.32 16.31
C ASP A 187 21.62 -3.97 15.66
N GLN A 188 22.59 -3.50 16.46
CA GLN A 188 23.92 -3.13 15.96
C GLN A 188 24.81 -4.36 15.72
N ILE A 189 24.38 -5.57 16.10
CA ILE A 189 25.18 -6.79 15.97
C ILE A 189 24.53 -7.69 14.93
N GLU A 190 25.06 -7.65 13.70
CA GLU A 190 24.62 -8.53 12.62
C GLU A 190 25.16 -9.98 12.80
N ASP A 191 24.72 -10.67 13.85
CA ASP A 191 25.05 -12.08 14.11
C ASP A 191 23.91 -13.06 13.74
N GLY A 192 22.81 -12.52 13.21
CA GLY A 192 21.63 -13.27 12.80
C GLY A 192 20.70 -13.66 13.94
N VAL A 193 20.95 -13.15 15.15
CA VAL A 193 20.06 -13.25 16.31
C VAL A 193 19.43 -11.89 16.55
N LEU A 194 18.11 -11.80 16.41
CA LEU A 194 17.41 -10.56 16.72
C LEU A 194 17.42 -10.35 18.23
N ASN A 195 18.31 -9.48 18.69
CA ASN A 195 18.43 -9.12 20.09
C ASN A 195 18.55 -7.61 20.17
N PRO A 196 17.44 -6.89 20.41
CA PRO A 196 17.50 -5.46 20.34
C PRO A 196 18.50 -4.93 21.36
N ASP A 197 19.33 -3.99 20.95
CA ASP A 197 20.44 -3.47 21.78
C ASP A 197 20.20 -2.05 22.28
N ALA A 198 19.15 -1.41 21.80
CA ALA A 198 18.60 -0.17 22.31
C ALA A 198 17.06 -0.26 22.43
N GLN A 199 16.43 0.87 22.68
CA GLN A 199 14.99 1.03 22.78
C GLN A 199 14.32 0.78 21.43
N ILE A 200 13.27 -0.05 21.42
CA ILE A 200 12.44 -0.29 20.24
C ILE A 200 11.52 0.91 20.04
N VAL A 201 11.43 1.39 18.80
CA VAL A 201 10.72 2.62 18.46
C VAL A 201 9.61 2.34 17.45
N ILE A 202 8.42 2.86 17.72
CA ILE A 202 7.39 3.02 16.70
C ILE A 202 7.64 4.33 15.97
N SER A 203 7.66 4.26 14.64
CA SER A 203 7.47 5.40 13.77
C SER A 203 6.26 5.16 12.86
N GLU A 204 6.10 5.98 11.83
CA GLU A 204 4.89 6.04 11.01
C GLU A 204 5.19 6.22 9.53
N VAL A 205 4.38 5.54 8.72
CA VAL A 205 4.32 5.70 7.27
C VAL A 205 2.89 6.10 6.88
N GLU A 206 2.75 7.17 6.10
CA GLU A 206 1.47 7.59 5.56
C GLU A 206 1.14 6.76 4.31
N LEU A 207 -0.07 6.20 4.26
CA LEU A 207 -0.48 5.33 3.17
C LEU A 207 -0.87 6.13 1.93
N SER A 208 -0.35 5.69 0.80
CA SER A 208 -0.61 6.18 -0.55
C SER A 208 -1.64 5.26 -1.24
N LYS A 209 -2.06 5.63 -2.45
CA LYS A 209 -3.05 4.89 -3.22
C LYS A 209 -2.75 4.93 -4.71
N LEU A 210 -3.03 3.84 -5.41
CA LEU A 210 -3.02 3.80 -6.87
C LEU A 210 -4.16 2.94 -7.42
N GLY A 211 -4.50 3.16 -8.68
CA GLY A 211 -5.48 2.38 -9.45
C GLY A 211 -6.12 3.25 -10.53
N ASP A 212 -7.23 2.78 -11.09
CA ASP A 212 -8.30 3.57 -11.69
C ASP A 212 -9.24 2.60 -12.42
N PHE A 213 -8.95 2.20 -13.67
CA PHE A 213 -9.97 1.63 -14.54
C PHE A 213 -9.49 0.56 -15.53
N VAL A 214 -10.26 -0.53 -15.68
CA VAL A 214 -10.09 -1.51 -16.76
C VAL A 214 -11.28 -1.44 -17.70
N PHE A 215 -11.07 -1.29 -19.00
CA PHE A 215 -12.14 -0.93 -19.96
C PHE A 215 -12.18 -1.77 -21.24
N GLU A 216 -13.38 -1.93 -21.80
CA GLU A 216 -13.59 -2.53 -23.13
C GLU A 216 -13.31 -1.46 -24.21
N ASP A 217 -12.11 -1.51 -24.77
CA ASP A 217 -11.68 -0.71 -25.91
C ASP A 217 -12.33 -1.25 -27.20
N LYS A 218 -13.44 -0.64 -27.62
CA LYS A 218 -14.30 -1.17 -28.70
C LYS A 218 -13.67 -0.92 -30.07
N ASN A 219 -12.80 0.07 -30.18
CA ASN A 219 -12.19 0.51 -31.42
C ASN A 219 -10.71 0.07 -31.56
N ALA A 220 -10.13 -0.46 -30.49
CA ALA A 220 -8.75 -0.94 -30.35
C ALA A 220 -7.69 0.16 -30.53
N ASP A 221 -7.97 1.39 -30.08
CA ASP A 221 -7.05 2.52 -30.20
C ASP A 221 -6.27 2.87 -28.92
N GLY A 222 -6.57 2.21 -27.80
CA GLY A 222 -5.88 2.39 -26.52
C GLY A 222 -6.26 3.65 -25.77
N ILE A 223 -7.37 4.31 -26.13
CA ILE A 223 -7.87 5.51 -25.47
C ILE A 223 -9.27 5.22 -24.90
N GLN A 224 -9.52 5.66 -23.67
CA GLN A 224 -10.83 5.59 -23.04
C GLN A 224 -11.83 6.53 -23.73
N ASP A 225 -12.65 5.95 -24.61
CA ASP A 225 -13.65 6.69 -25.37
C ASP A 225 -15.04 6.72 -24.71
N ASN A 226 -15.80 7.75 -25.02
CA ASN A 226 -17.18 7.85 -24.53
C ASN A 226 -18.06 6.70 -25.08
N GLY A 227 -18.55 5.84 -24.18
CA GLY A 227 -19.40 4.69 -24.51
C GLY A 227 -18.67 3.35 -24.44
N GLU A 228 -17.38 3.37 -24.09
CA GLU A 228 -16.65 2.21 -23.61
C GLU A 228 -17.00 1.96 -22.15
N GLU A 229 -17.22 0.69 -21.82
CA GLU A 229 -17.71 0.27 -20.51
C GLU A 229 -16.54 -0.38 -19.77
N GLY A 230 -16.52 -0.28 -18.44
CA GLY A 230 -15.52 -0.98 -17.65
C GLY A 230 -15.73 -2.49 -17.65
N ILE A 231 -14.63 -3.22 -17.43
CA ILE A 231 -14.60 -4.67 -17.40
C ILE A 231 -14.61 -5.12 -15.96
N ALA A 232 -15.71 -5.74 -15.54
CA ALA A 232 -15.84 -6.26 -14.18
C ALA A 232 -15.10 -7.60 -13.97
N GLY A 233 -14.52 -7.77 -12.78
CA GLY A 233 -13.85 -9.01 -12.37
C GLY A 233 -12.53 -9.29 -13.08
N ALA A 234 -11.89 -8.29 -13.68
CA ALA A 234 -10.53 -8.40 -14.21
C ALA A 234 -9.55 -8.57 -13.04
N THR A 235 -8.65 -9.55 -13.10
CA THR A 235 -7.59 -9.73 -12.11
C THR A 235 -6.51 -8.67 -12.31
N VAL A 236 -6.16 -7.98 -11.23
CA VAL A 236 -5.11 -6.97 -11.22
C VAL A 236 -4.11 -7.31 -10.12
N ASN A 237 -2.83 -7.38 -10.46
CA ASN A 237 -1.73 -7.69 -9.56
C ASN A 237 -0.88 -6.44 -9.32
N LEU A 238 -0.50 -6.20 -8.08
CA LEU A 238 0.47 -5.19 -7.68
C LEU A 238 1.84 -5.85 -7.50
N LEU A 239 2.88 -5.23 -8.05
CA LEU A 239 4.25 -5.73 -8.02
C LEU A 239 5.17 -4.67 -7.42
N ALA A 240 6.14 -5.14 -6.65
CA ALA A 240 7.21 -4.35 -6.05
C ALA A 240 8.50 -5.16 -6.02
N ASP A 241 9.63 -4.48 -5.93
CA ASP A 241 10.95 -5.11 -5.80
C ASP A 241 11.08 -5.67 -4.37
N VAL A 242 10.94 -7.00 -4.23
CA VAL A 242 10.93 -7.67 -2.91
C VAL A 242 12.26 -8.30 -2.56
N ASP A 243 13.20 -8.40 -3.52
CA ASP A 243 14.53 -8.97 -3.30
C ASP A 243 15.65 -7.91 -3.20
N GLY A 244 15.30 -6.64 -3.47
CA GLY A 244 16.17 -5.48 -3.33
C GLY A 244 17.22 -5.36 -4.43
N ASP A 245 17.02 -5.98 -5.59
CA ASP A 245 17.98 -5.92 -6.71
C ASP A 245 17.88 -4.62 -7.54
N GLY A 246 16.84 -3.81 -7.32
CA GLY A 246 16.56 -2.56 -7.99
C GLY A 246 15.65 -2.69 -9.22
N THR A 247 15.06 -3.87 -9.45
CA THR A 247 14.19 -4.18 -10.59
C THR A 247 12.88 -4.77 -10.09
N ILE A 248 11.75 -4.31 -10.66
CA ILE A 248 10.44 -4.93 -10.41
C ILE A 248 10.15 -5.91 -11.54
N GLU A 249 10.03 -7.19 -11.19
CA GLU A 249 9.88 -8.32 -12.09
C GLU A 249 8.45 -8.86 -12.09
N ASP A 250 8.03 -9.50 -13.19
CA ASP A 250 6.63 -9.88 -13.41
C ASP A 250 6.09 -10.95 -12.43
N ASP A 251 6.96 -11.65 -11.71
CA ASP A 251 6.62 -12.66 -10.70
C ASP A 251 6.74 -12.17 -9.24
N GLU A 252 7.12 -10.91 -9.02
CA GLU A 252 7.17 -10.26 -7.71
C GLU A 252 5.81 -9.66 -7.31
N ILE A 253 4.76 -10.48 -7.35
CA ILE A 253 3.41 -10.07 -6.97
C ILE A 253 3.33 -9.95 -5.45
N ILE A 254 3.06 -8.74 -4.96
CA ILE A 254 2.85 -8.47 -3.54
C ILE A 254 1.37 -8.45 -3.16
N ASP A 255 0.48 -8.10 -4.08
CA ASP A 255 -0.97 -8.07 -3.83
C ASP A 255 -1.78 -8.35 -5.10
N THR A 256 -3.03 -8.78 -4.94
CA THR A 256 -3.97 -9.04 -6.04
C THR A 256 -5.36 -8.58 -5.67
N THR A 257 -6.01 -7.86 -6.58
CA THR A 257 -7.42 -7.47 -6.48
C THR A 257 -8.17 -7.82 -7.77
N THR A 258 -9.48 -7.58 -7.78
CA THR A 258 -10.30 -7.66 -9.00
C THR A 258 -11.12 -6.40 -9.17
N THR A 259 -11.33 -5.99 -10.42
CA THR A 259 -12.17 -4.82 -10.72
C THR A 259 -13.62 -5.02 -10.30
N ASP A 260 -14.25 -3.93 -9.87
CA ASP A 260 -15.66 -3.90 -9.47
C ASP A 260 -16.62 -4.00 -10.67
N HIS A 261 -17.94 -3.85 -10.44
CA HIS A 261 -18.94 -3.91 -11.51
C HIS A 261 -18.75 -2.86 -12.60
N ASP A 262 -18.24 -1.70 -12.22
CA ASP A 262 -18.05 -0.57 -13.11
C ASP A 262 -16.68 -0.63 -13.78
N GLY A 263 -15.78 -1.53 -13.37
CA GLY A 263 -14.43 -1.70 -13.93
C GLY A 263 -13.32 -1.06 -13.11
N ASN A 264 -13.64 -0.50 -11.93
CA ASN A 264 -12.66 0.21 -11.11
C ASN A 264 -11.89 -0.76 -10.20
N TYR A 265 -10.65 -0.41 -9.88
CA TYR A 265 -9.85 -1.09 -8.87
C TYR A 265 -8.99 -0.10 -8.10
N GLU A 266 -8.52 -0.49 -6.92
CA GLU A 266 -7.55 0.31 -6.16
C GLU A 266 -6.66 -0.57 -5.28
N PHE A 267 -5.44 -0.08 -5.04
CA PHE A 267 -4.53 -0.57 -4.02
C PHE A 267 -4.20 0.56 -3.05
N THR A 268 -4.34 0.31 -1.75
CA THR A 268 -3.76 1.16 -0.71
C THR A 268 -2.38 0.64 -0.39
N VAL A 269 -1.35 1.49 -0.51
CA VAL A 269 0.06 1.10 -0.45
C VAL A 269 0.87 2.04 0.45
N ILE A 270 2.13 1.70 0.72
CA ILE A 270 3.10 2.69 1.22
C ILE A 270 3.76 3.44 0.05
N ALA A 271 4.40 4.57 0.32
CA ALA A 271 5.25 5.23 -0.67
C ALA A 271 6.31 4.27 -1.22
N GLY A 272 6.68 4.40 -2.49
CA GLY A 272 7.63 3.50 -3.13
C GLY A 272 7.43 3.35 -4.63
N ASP A 273 8.18 2.41 -5.20
CA ASP A 273 8.12 2.06 -6.61
C ASP A 273 7.27 0.81 -6.84
N TYR A 274 6.36 0.86 -7.81
CA TYR A 274 5.44 -0.22 -8.13
C TYR A 274 5.29 -0.44 -9.64
N LYS A 275 4.73 -1.60 -10.00
CA LYS A 275 4.07 -1.84 -11.28
C LYS A 275 2.72 -2.48 -11.06
N VAL A 276 1.82 -2.30 -12.01
CA VAL A 276 0.53 -2.99 -12.05
C VAL A 276 0.49 -3.92 -13.25
N GLN A 277 0.11 -5.17 -13.02
CA GLN A 277 -0.09 -6.17 -14.06
C GLN A 277 -1.58 -6.53 -14.16
N PHE A 278 -2.09 -6.52 -15.37
CA PHE A 278 -3.47 -6.86 -15.69
C PHE A 278 -3.51 -8.21 -16.41
N GLU A 279 -4.20 -9.18 -15.83
CA GLU A 279 -4.48 -10.42 -16.55
C GLU A 279 -5.52 -10.16 -17.64
N THR A 280 -5.40 -10.84 -18.80
CA THR A 280 -6.40 -10.71 -19.86
C THR A 280 -7.75 -11.21 -19.36
N PRO A 281 -8.79 -10.35 -19.28
CA PRO A 281 -10.08 -10.76 -18.73
C PRO A 281 -10.79 -11.78 -19.62
N ASP A 282 -11.63 -12.63 -19.02
CA ASP A 282 -12.41 -13.62 -19.74
C ASP A 282 -13.28 -12.98 -20.83
N GLY A 283 -13.21 -13.54 -22.04
CA GLY A 283 -13.99 -13.05 -23.19
C GLY A 283 -13.34 -11.92 -23.96
N PHE A 284 -12.11 -11.54 -23.64
CA PHE A 284 -11.27 -10.63 -24.42
C PHE A 284 -10.10 -11.39 -25.07
N ASP A 285 -9.56 -10.85 -26.16
CA ASP A 285 -8.51 -11.52 -26.93
C ASP A 285 -7.13 -10.88 -26.75
N MET A 286 -7.09 -9.55 -26.58
CA MET A 286 -5.86 -8.76 -26.59
C MET A 286 -5.98 -7.54 -25.67
N ALA A 287 -4.87 -7.17 -25.03
CA ALA A 287 -4.69 -5.84 -24.45
C ALA A 287 -4.58 -4.78 -25.54
N SER A 288 -5.08 -3.59 -25.24
CA SER A 288 -5.01 -2.42 -26.11
C SER A 288 -3.57 -1.91 -26.28
N PRO A 289 -3.30 -1.12 -27.34
CA PRO A 289 -2.02 -0.42 -27.46
C PRO A 289 -1.78 0.47 -26.24
N ALA A 290 -0.61 0.37 -25.63
CA ALA A 290 -0.27 1.14 -24.44
C ALA A 290 0.14 2.59 -24.78
N ASN A 291 -0.06 3.51 -23.83
CA ASN A 291 0.42 4.88 -23.76
C ASN A 291 0.06 5.70 -25.02
N GLN A 292 -1.22 5.67 -25.40
CA GLN A 292 -1.74 6.32 -26.60
C GLN A 292 -2.32 7.70 -26.33
N GLY A 293 -2.18 8.60 -27.31
CA GLY A 293 -2.67 9.98 -27.14
C GLY A 293 -1.72 10.82 -26.29
N SER A 294 -2.28 11.71 -25.48
CA SER A 294 -1.51 12.67 -24.67
C SER A 294 -2.10 12.94 -23.29
N ASP A 295 -3.13 12.19 -22.92
CA ASP A 295 -3.85 12.33 -21.65
C ASP A 295 -3.71 10.99 -20.94
N ASP A 296 -2.75 10.93 -20.02
CA ASP A 296 -2.31 9.74 -19.29
C ASP A 296 -3.49 9.10 -18.54
N ALA A 297 -4.34 9.91 -17.91
CA ALA A 297 -5.54 9.48 -17.20
C ALA A 297 -6.68 8.94 -18.09
N LYS A 298 -6.40 8.67 -19.38
CA LYS A 298 -7.38 8.22 -20.38
C LYS A 298 -6.79 7.30 -21.42
N ASP A 299 -5.55 6.88 -21.27
CA ASP A 299 -5.02 5.87 -22.15
C ASP A 299 -5.06 4.50 -21.47
N SER A 300 -4.27 3.57 -21.96
CA SER A 300 -4.04 2.31 -21.31
C SER A 300 -2.55 2.17 -21.09
N ASP A 301 -2.15 1.71 -19.92
CA ASP A 301 -0.75 1.36 -19.61
C ASP A 301 -0.35 -0.01 -20.18
N GLY A 302 -1.28 -0.70 -20.83
CA GLY A 302 -1.11 -2.05 -21.34
C GLY A 302 -1.26 -3.13 -20.27
N PRO A 303 -0.81 -4.37 -20.56
CA PRO A 303 -0.98 -5.49 -19.64
C PRO A 303 -0.04 -5.43 -18.42
N ILE A 304 1.03 -4.62 -18.49
CA ILE A 304 1.93 -4.33 -17.38
C ILE A 304 2.33 -2.86 -17.53
N SER A 305 2.11 -2.06 -16.49
CA SER A 305 2.40 -0.64 -16.49
C SER A 305 3.91 -0.35 -16.56
N ASP A 306 4.24 0.89 -16.92
CA ASP A 306 5.54 1.45 -16.59
C ASP A 306 5.70 1.56 -15.05
N LYS A 307 6.93 1.87 -14.59
CA LYS A 307 7.21 2.01 -13.16
C LYS A 307 6.49 3.25 -12.61
N ILE A 308 5.70 3.04 -11.56
CA ILE A 308 4.99 4.06 -10.80
C ILE A 308 5.82 4.38 -9.57
N THR A 309 6.01 5.66 -9.24
CA THR A 309 6.70 6.09 -8.02
C THR A 309 5.72 6.94 -7.22
N LEU A 310 5.38 6.50 -6.02
CA LEU A 310 4.48 7.21 -5.11
C LEU A 310 5.24 7.85 -3.96
N GLU A 311 4.94 9.12 -3.70
CA GLU A 311 5.30 9.81 -2.47
C GLU A 311 4.31 9.47 -1.34
N PRO A 312 4.67 9.70 -0.05
CA PRO A 312 3.76 9.47 1.08
C PRO A 312 2.45 10.25 0.95
N GLY A 313 1.32 9.55 1.07
CA GLY A 313 -0.02 10.15 0.97
C GLY A 313 -0.43 10.53 -0.46
N GLU A 314 0.34 10.13 -1.49
CA GLU A 314 -0.02 10.35 -2.89
C GLU A 314 -1.15 9.43 -3.36
N TYR A 315 -2.01 9.95 -4.22
CA TYR A 315 -3.00 9.17 -4.95
C TYR A 315 -2.73 9.31 -6.45
N ASP A 316 -2.44 8.18 -7.10
CA ASP A 316 -2.26 8.09 -8.55
C ASP A 316 -3.45 7.38 -9.23
N PRO A 317 -4.35 8.12 -9.89
CA PRO A 317 -5.53 7.59 -10.58
C PRO A 317 -5.32 7.46 -12.09
N THR A 318 -4.12 7.17 -12.59
CA THR A 318 -3.88 7.11 -14.05
C THR A 318 -3.47 5.73 -14.54
N ILE A 319 -3.64 4.69 -13.71
CA ILE A 319 -3.19 3.35 -14.05
C ILE A 319 -4.37 2.53 -14.57
N ASP A 320 -4.39 2.35 -15.88
CA ASP A 320 -5.54 1.89 -16.64
C ASP A 320 -5.21 0.77 -17.65
N ALA A 321 -6.16 -0.13 -17.89
CA ALA A 321 -5.99 -1.19 -18.88
C ALA A 321 -7.18 -1.35 -19.82
N GLY A 322 -6.93 -1.11 -21.11
CA GLY A 322 -7.88 -1.39 -22.19
C GLY A 322 -7.73 -2.83 -22.69
N PHE A 323 -8.85 -3.51 -22.92
CA PHE A 323 -8.89 -4.81 -23.60
C PHE A 323 -9.94 -4.83 -24.69
N TYR A 324 -9.64 -5.53 -25.78
CA TYR A 324 -10.56 -5.63 -26.92
C TYR A 324 -10.71 -7.05 -27.45
N LYS A 325 -11.86 -7.29 -28.09
CA LYS A 325 -12.16 -8.52 -28.82
C LYS A 325 -11.67 -8.37 -30.26
N LYS A 326 -10.83 -9.28 -30.70
CA LYS A 326 -10.24 -9.24 -32.03
C LYS A 326 -11.31 -9.49 -33.08
N LYS A 327 -11.76 -8.40 -33.72
CA LYS A 327 -12.66 -8.47 -34.87
C LYS A 327 -11.93 -9.10 -36.05
N VAL A 328 -12.30 -10.32 -36.41
CA VAL A 328 -11.87 -10.96 -37.66
C VAL A 328 -12.81 -10.56 -38.80
N LYS A 329 -12.25 -10.32 -39.98
CA LYS A 329 -13.04 -10.09 -41.20
C LYS A 329 -12.95 -11.33 -42.07
N ILE A 330 -14.11 -11.86 -42.46
CA ILE A 330 -14.24 -12.97 -43.40
C ILE A 330 -15.10 -12.47 -44.54
N GLY A 331 -14.57 -12.55 -45.76
CA GLY A 331 -15.26 -12.11 -46.96
C GLY A 331 -14.30 -11.96 -48.13
N ASP A 332 -14.85 -11.95 -49.33
CA ASP A 332 -14.16 -11.64 -50.59
C ASP A 332 -15.22 -11.29 -51.65
N LYS A 333 -14.85 -11.37 -52.92
CA LYS A 333 -15.71 -11.13 -54.07
C LYS A 333 -16.55 -12.35 -54.43
N LEU A 334 -17.86 -12.17 -54.55
CA LEU A 334 -18.71 -13.05 -55.34
C LEU A 334 -18.55 -12.67 -56.82
N PHE A 335 -18.11 -13.60 -57.66
CA PHE A 335 -17.78 -13.32 -59.07
C PHE A 335 -18.60 -14.16 -60.05
N TYR A 336 -18.85 -13.61 -61.24
CA TYR A 336 -19.37 -14.37 -62.37
C TYR A 336 -18.22 -15.14 -63.03
N ASP A 337 -18.22 -16.47 -62.86
CA ASP A 337 -17.28 -17.38 -63.53
C ASP A 337 -17.69 -17.51 -65.01
N GLU A 338 -17.17 -16.64 -65.87
CA GLU A 338 -17.56 -16.59 -67.29
C GLU A 338 -16.96 -17.73 -68.10
N ASN A 339 -15.90 -18.37 -67.59
CA ASN A 339 -15.14 -19.38 -68.32
C ASN A 339 -15.23 -20.79 -67.70
N ASP A 340 -16.06 -20.96 -66.67
CA ASP A 340 -16.39 -22.20 -65.97
C ASP A 340 -15.19 -22.91 -65.33
N ASN A 341 -14.19 -22.17 -64.84
CA ASN A 341 -12.97 -22.76 -64.25
C ASN A 341 -12.93 -22.76 -62.72
N GLY A 342 -13.88 -22.09 -62.06
CA GLY A 342 -13.95 -21.96 -60.60
C GLY A 342 -12.85 -21.11 -59.97
N ILE A 343 -12.14 -20.29 -60.75
CA ILE A 343 -11.09 -19.37 -60.33
C ILE A 343 -11.58 -17.95 -60.59
N GLN A 344 -11.41 -17.07 -59.62
CA GLN A 344 -11.66 -15.64 -59.82
C GLN A 344 -10.59 -15.05 -60.76
N ASP A 345 -10.89 -14.99 -62.05
CA ASP A 345 -9.98 -14.49 -63.07
C ASP A 345 -9.98 -12.95 -63.16
N ALA A 346 -8.89 -12.41 -63.72
CA ALA A 346 -8.77 -10.98 -63.96
C ALA A 346 -9.81 -10.51 -65.00
N GLY A 347 -10.71 -9.63 -64.58
CA GLY A 347 -11.76 -9.06 -65.44
C GLY A 347 -13.14 -9.68 -65.26
N GLU A 348 -13.29 -10.74 -64.46
CA GLU A 348 -14.60 -11.25 -64.11
C GLU A 348 -15.35 -10.26 -63.23
N GLU A 349 -16.63 -10.03 -63.53
CA GLU A 349 -17.44 -9.04 -62.82
C GLU A 349 -17.92 -9.57 -61.46
N GLY A 350 -18.22 -8.64 -60.54
CA GLY A 350 -18.85 -8.99 -59.28
C GLY A 350 -20.34 -9.31 -59.46
N VAL A 351 -20.88 -10.20 -58.62
CA VAL A 351 -22.33 -10.46 -58.56
C VAL A 351 -22.99 -9.43 -57.65
N GLU A 352 -23.72 -8.48 -58.24
CA GLU A 352 -24.49 -7.49 -57.50
C GLU A 352 -25.77 -8.12 -56.89
N GLY A 353 -26.05 -7.82 -55.62
CA GLY A 353 -27.27 -8.26 -54.93
C GLY A 353 -27.29 -9.72 -54.51
N GLY A 354 -26.16 -10.44 -54.58
CA GLY A 354 -26.02 -11.76 -53.99
C GLY A 354 -26.13 -11.72 -52.46
N THR A 355 -26.81 -12.71 -51.86
CA THR A 355 -26.89 -12.88 -50.40
C THR A 355 -25.75 -13.77 -49.93
N VAL A 356 -25.04 -13.36 -48.87
CA VAL A 356 -23.91 -14.11 -48.30
C VAL A 356 -24.13 -14.26 -46.80
N THR A 357 -24.55 -15.44 -46.38
CA THR A 357 -24.80 -15.74 -44.97
C THR A 357 -23.58 -16.41 -44.33
N LEU A 358 -23.08 -15.84 -43.24
CA LEU A 358 -22.05 -16.41 -42.38
C LEU A 358 -22.71 -17.35 -41.36
N PHE A 359 -22.15 -18.56 -41.21
CA PHE A 359 -22.60 -19.55 -40.23
C PHE A 359 -21.48 -19.93 -39.26
N ASP A 360 -21.83 -20.33 -38.05
CA ASP A 360 -20.92 -20.95 -37.09
C ASP A 360 -20.63 -22.42 -37.44
N ALA A 361 -19.79 -23.09 -36.63
CA ALA A 361 -19.41 -24.48 -36.85
C ALA A 361 -20.59 -25.46 -36.66
N GLU A 362 -21.61 -25.05 -35.91
CA GLU A 362 -22.83 -25.78 -35.64
C GLU A 362 -23.92 -25.54 -36.71
N GLY A 363 -23.69 -24.61 -37.64
CA GLY A 363 -24.59 -24.26 -38.73
C GLY A 363 -25.65 -23.21 -38.38
N ASN A 364 -25.50 -22.48 -37.28
CA ASN A 364 -26.36 -21.34 -36.95
C ASN A 364 -25.87 -20.09 -37.69
N GLU A 365 -26.80 -19.26 -38.13
CA GLU A 365 -26.52 -18.00 -38.81
C GLU A 365 -25.93 -16.98 -37.83
N ILE A 366 -24.77 -16.40 -38.19
CA ILE A 366 -24.06 -15.35 -37.45
C ILE A 366 -24.36 -13.97 -38.06
N ASP A 367 -24.35 -13.87 -39.39
CA ASP A 367 -24.49 -12.61 -40.16
C ASP A 367 -24.97 -12.90 -41.60
N SER A 368 -25.53 -11.93 -42.35
CA SER A 368 -26.11 -12.17 -43.70
C SER A 368 -26.06 -11.02 -44.71
#